data_AF-A0A2V5KS47-F1
#
_entry.id   AF-A0A2V5KS47-F1
#
_cell.length_a   1.000
_cell.length_b   1.000
_cell.length_c   1.000
_cell.angle_alpha   90.00
_cell.angle_beta   90.00
_cell.angle_gamma   90.00
#
_symmetry.space_group_name_H-M   'P 1'
#
loop_
_entity.id
_entity.type
_entity.pdbx_description
1 polymer ?
#
loop_
_entity_poly.entity_id
_entity_poly.type
_entity_poly.pdbx_seq_one_letter_code
_entity_poly.pdbx_strand_id
1 'polypeptide(L)' 'MTEPTKRIDCLKCRHYYVTWDPSFPRGCRAFGFKTQTMPSVAVLSSSGKPCMNFEPKAKPRA' A
#
# COMPACT_ATOMS: atom_id res chain seq x y z
N MET A 1 -14.07 -1.80 -22.71
CA MET A 1 -12.73 -2.31 -22.35
C MET A 1 -12.28 -1.55 -21.12
N THR A 2 -12.47 -2.11 -19.93
CA THR A 2 -12.03 -1.47 -18.68
C THR A 2 -10.79 -2.23 -18.23
N GLU A 3 -9.62 -1.65 -18.48
CA GLU A 3 -8.34 -2.17 -17.99
C GLU A 3 -8.47 -2.54 -16.51
N PRO A 4 -8.01 -3.74 -16.10
CA PRO A 4 -8.04 -4.12 -14.71
C PRO A 4 -7.16 -3.13 -13.97
N THR A 5 -7.82 -2.21 -13.25
CA THR A 5 -7.21 -1.38 -12.22
C THR A 5 -6.26 -2.28 -11.47
N LYS A 6 -4.96 -2.06 -11.67
CA LYS A 6 -3.88 -2.85 -11.08
C LYS A 6 -4.03 -2.73 -9.58
N ARG A 7 -4.83 -3.61 -8.98
CA ARG A 7 -5.09 -3.67 -7.54
C ARG A 7 -3.79 -4.11 -6.90
N ILE A 8 -2.97 -3.14 -6.57
CA ILE A 8 -1.72 -3.36 -5.87
C ILE A 8 -2.08 -3.79 -4.45
N ASP A 9 -1.77 -5.04 -4.12
CA ASP A 9 -1.92 -5.60 -2.78
C ASP A 9 -0.87 -4.97 -1.85
N CYS A 10 -1.20 -3.84 -1.20
CA CYS A 10 -0.27 -3.22 -0.24
C CYS A 10 0.13 -4.17 0.90
N LEU A 11 -0.67 -5.19 1.22
CA LEU A 11 -0.32 -6.26 2.17
C LEU A 11 0.94 -7.06 1.75
N LYS A 12 1.17 -7.18 0.44
CA LYS A 12 2.35 -7.84 -0.12
C LYS A 12 3.53 -6.88 -0.27
N CYS A 13 3.37 -5.59 0.07
CA CYS A 13 4.43 -4.59 -0.04
C CYS A 13 5.42 -4.73 1.11
N ARG A 14 6.72 -4.62 0.84
CA ARG A 14 7.77 -4.56 1.89
C ARG A 14 7.64 -3.33 2.77
N HIS A 15 7.07 -2.25 2.22
CA HIS A 15 6.95 -0.95 2.88
C HIS A 15 5.68 -0.83 3.71
N TYR A 16 4.79 -1.82 3.67
CA TYR A 16 3.63 -1.86 4.54
C TYR A 16 4.07 -2.15 5.96
N TYR A 17 3.65 -1.31 6.88
CA TYR A 17 3.89 -1.49 8.31
C TYR A 17 2.61 -1.23 9.08
N VAL A 18 2.43 -1.93 10.19
CA VAL A 18 1.33 -1.67 11.11
C VAL A 18 1.79 -0.57 12.06
N THR A 19 1.05 0.52 12.07
CA THR A 19 1.21 1.58 13.05
C THR A 19 0.44 1.15 14.29
N TRP A 20 1.06 1.22 15.47
CA TRP A 20 0.39 0.94 16.76
C TRP A 20 -0.59 2.06 17.18
N ASP A 21 -1.09 2.81 16.21
CA ASP A 21 -1.89 4.01 16.37
C ASP A 21 -3.36 3.63 16.14
N PRO A 22 -4.25 3.77 17.14
CA PRO A 22 -5.64 3.33 17.02
C PRO A 22 -6.39 4.10 15.93
N SER A 23 -6.03 5.36 15.67
CA SER A 23 -6.63 6.16 14.60
C SER A 23 -6.14 5.74 13.22
N PHE A 24 -4.91 5.23 13.10
CA PHE A 24 -4.34 4.84 11.81
C PHE A 24 -3.50 3.58 12.00
N PRO A 25 -4.07 2.36 11.97
CA PRO A 25 -3.30 1.13 12.17
C PRO A 25 -2.43 0.72 10.98
N ARG A 26 -2.57 1.36 9.81
CA ARG A 26 -1.89 0.94 8.58
C ARG A 26 -1.02 2.06 8.02
N GLY A 27 0.29 1.84 7.97
CA GLY A 27 1.25 2.77 7.41
C GLY A 27 1.85 2.29 6.09
N CYS A 28 2.21 3.23 5.22
CA CYS A 28 3.06 2.97 4.07
C CYS A 28 4.38 3.74 4.20
N ARG A 29 5.49 3.02 4.38
CA ARG A 29 6.81 3.61 4.65
C ARG A 29 7.41 4.29 3.42
N ALA A 30 7.09 3.80 2.22
CA ALA A 30 7.55 4.35 0.96
C ALA A 30 7.02 5.76 0.69
N PHE A 31 5.81 6.06 1.14
CA PHE A 31 5.18 7.37 0.98
C PHE A 31 5.15 8.19 2.27
N GLY A 32 5.49 7.59 3.42
CA GLY A 32 5.54 8.28 4.70
C GLY A 32 4.18 8.63 5.30
N PHE A 33 3.07 8.07 4.82
CA PHE A 33 1.73 8.34 5.38
C PHE A 33 1.18 7.15 6.18
N LYS A 34 0.28 7.48 7.10
CA LYS A 34 -0.52 6.55 7.93
C LYS A 34 -1.97 6.66 7.48
N THR A 35 -2.69 5.56 7.41
CA THR A 35 -4.11 5.52 7.06
C THR A 35 -4.84 4.47 7.90
N GLN A 36 -6.14 4.65 8.05
CA GLN A 36 -7.02 3.68 8.69
C GLN A 36 -7.54 2.66 7.67
N THR A 37 -7.75 3.12 6.44
CA THR A 37 -8.19 2.33 5.29
C THR A 37 -7.00 1.61 4.63
N MET A 38 -7.29 0.77 3.64
CA MET A 38 -6.23 0.06 2.94
C MET A 38 -5.27 1.07 2.28
N PRO A 39 -3.94 0.93 2.45
CA PRO A 39 -3.00 1.91 1.90
C PRO A 39 -3.15 2.09 0.39
N SER A 40 -3.57 1.05 -0.35
CA SER A 40 -3.89 1.15 -1.78
C SER A 40 -4.97 2.21 -2.08
N VAL A 41 -5.99 2.32 -1.22
CA VAL A 41 -7.09 3.29 -1.36
C VAL A 41 -6.61 4.69 -0.98
N ALA A 42 -5.82 4.81 0.10
CA ALA A 42 -5.27 6.09 0.52
C ALA A 42 -4.26 6.67 -0.50
N VAL A 43 -3.41 5.82 -1.10
CA VAL A 43 -2.52 6.22 -2.21
C VAL A 43 -3.33 6.60 -3.44
N LEU A 44 -4.35 5.82 -3.80
CA LEU A 44 -5.21 6.16 -4.94
C LEU A 44 -5.93 7.49 -4.72
N SER A 45 -6.44 7.73 -3.50
CA SER A 45 -7.13 8.97 -3.14
C SER A 45 -6.18 10.17 -3.06
N SER A 46 -4.95 9.99 -2.57
CA SER A 46 -4.00 11.09 -2.40
C SER A 46 -3.22 11.41 -3.66
N SER A 47 -2.81 10.38 -4.42
CA SER A 47 -1.98 10.54 -5.61
C SER A 47 -2.75 10.42 -6.93
N GLY A 48 -4.02 10.01 -6.89
CA GLY A 48 -4.82 9.75 -8.10
C GLY A 48 -4.30 8.58 -8.95
N LYS A 49 -3.26 7.88 -8.48
CA LYS A 49 -2.52 6.85 -9.23
C LYS A 49 -2.25 5.64 -8.33
N PRO A 50 -2.22 4.41 -8.89
CA PRO A 50 -1.82 3.23 -8.15
C PRO A 50 -0.35 3.37 -7.68
N CYS A 51 -0.06 2.85 -6.48
CA CYS A 51 1.24 2.88 -5.80
C CYS A 51 2.41 2.48 -6.74
N MET A 52 3.10 3.47 -7.33
CA MET A 52 4.26 3.21 -8.22
C MET A 52 5.44 2.60 -7.47
N ASN A 53 5.59 2.95 -6.19
CA ASN A 53 6.67 2.46 -5.33
C ASN A 53 6.32 1.13 -4.63
N PHE A 54 5.42 0.35 -5.21
CA PHE A 54 5.08 -0.96 -4.70
C PHE A 54 6.25 -1.93 -4.93
N GLU A 55 6.98 -2.19 -3.86
CA GLU A 55 7.96 -3.26 -3.82
C GLU A 55 7.33 -4.50 -3.17
N PRO A 56 6.98 -5.54 -3.95
CA PRO A 56 6.51 -6.79 -3.37
C PRO A 56 7.62 -7.38 -2.49
N LYS A 57 7.25 -7.90 -1.31
CA LYS A 57 8.14 -8.78 -0.54
C LYS A 57 8.46 -9.96 -1.46
N ALA A 58 9.72 -10.08 -1.87
CA ALA A 58 10.18 -11.23 -2.62
C ALA A 58 9.83 -12.47 -1.79
N LYS A 59 9.01 -13.37 -2.34
CA LYS A 59 8.93 -14.72 -1.80
C LYS A 59 10.37 -15.26 -1.77
N PRO A 60 10.82 -15.90 -0.68
CA PRO A 60 12.07 -16.64 -0.74
C PRO A 60 11.91 -17.63 -1.90
N ARG A 61 12.78 -17.56 -2.91
CA ARG A 61 12.98 -18.68 -3.81
C ARG A 61 13.63 -19.77 -2.97
N ALA A 62 12.89 -20.82 -2.69
CA ALA A 62 13.40 -22.17 -2.42
C ALA A 62 12.21 -23.12 -2.53
#